data_AF-A0A8B6D9V2-F1
#
_entry.id   AF-A0A8B6D9V2-F1
#
_cell.length_a   1.000
_cell.length_b   1.000
_cell.length_c   1.000
_cell.angle_alpha   90.00
_cell.angle_beta   90.00
_cell.angle_gamma   90.00
#
_symmetry.space_group_name_H-M   'P 1'
#
loop_
_entity.id
_entity.type
_entity.pdbx_description
1 polymer ?
#
loop_
_entity_poly.entity_id
_entity_poly.type
_entity_poly.pdbx_seq_one_letter_code
_entity_poly.pdbx_strand_id
1 'polypeptide(L)'
;MGSKLRDNNPAITDLNDPNRPMKLGDQFSELYENEWTDAYSELKDSKKSTEIEIIEILIKILKEIYETCLADVSQQLSGHRSAVQGLSDDEIEGFIKAVKDSIKTNASKYIPLLRKKIASDNSSCKTVVQYRDYCVAYIENCVNLCYYVAVQDPPMVIDFVPGQIFDKQSWKEYTRSGTEVGYVVWPVLYLYKGGPIIGKGVVQPKEPPCSI
;
A
#
# COMPACT_ATOMS: atom_id res chain seq x y z
N MET A 1 23.48 3.45 -25.03
CA MET A 1 23.60 2.04 -24.62
C MET A 1 23.26 1.77 -23.15
N GLY A 2 23.08 2.78 -22.28
CA GLY A 2 22.79 2.57 -20.85
C GLY A 2 21.30 2.52 -20.44
N SER A 3 20.34 2.85 -21.32
CA SER A 3 18.90 2.82 -21.02
C SER A 3 18.32 1.41 -21.00
N LYS A 4 18.64 0.58 -22.00
CA LYS A 4 18.13 -0.80 -22.15
C LYS A 4 18.45 -1.75 -20.98
N LEU A 5 19.46 -1.44 -20.16
CA LEU A 5 19.80 -2.25 -18.97
C LEU A 5 19.00 -1.86 -17.72
N ARG A 6 18.45 -0.64 -17.65
CA ARG A 6 17.62 -0.17 -16.53
C ARG A 6 16.15 -0.55 -16.69
N ASP A 7 15.72 -0.77 -17.94
CA ASP A 7 14.32 -0.72 -18.35
C ASP A 7 13.45 -1.93 -17.94
N ASN A 8 14.03 -2.96 -17.31
CA ASN A 8 13.30 -4.15 -16.86
C ASN A 8 13.87 -4.76 -15.57
N ASN A 9 14.67 -3.99 -14.82
CA ASN A 9 15.20 -4.44 -13.55
C ASN A 9 14.67 -3.55 -12.43
N PRO A 10 13.73 -4.03 -11.60
CA PRO A 10 13.25 -3.30 -10.42
C PRO A 10 14.38 -2.84 -9.48
N ALA A 11 15.58 -3.41 -9.60
CA ALA A 11 16.76 -3.04 -8.84
C ALA A 11 17.63 -1.92 -9.48
N ILE A 12 17.42 -1.54 -10.75
CA ILE A 12 18.20 -0.49 -11.42
C ILE A 12 17.34 0.78 -11.52
N THR A 13 17.36 1.51 -10.43
CA THR A 13 16.45 2.62 -10.15
C THR A 13 17.06 3.98 -10.47
N ASP A 14 16.27 4.90 -11.02
CA ASP A 14 16.67 6.32 -11.09
C ASP A 14 16.68 6.91 -9.67
N LEU A 15 17.86 7.30 -9.19
CA LEU A 15 18.06 7.84 -7.84
C LEU A 15 17.36 9.18 -7.62
N ASN A 16 16.94 9.87 -8.68
CA ASN A 16 16.21 11.12 -8.60
C ASN A 16 14.68 10.95 -8.57
N ASP A 17 14.15 9.75 -8.84
CA ASP A 17 12.70 9.50 -8.75
C ASP A 17 12.27 9.45 -7.27
N PRO A 18 11.41 10.38 -6.81
CA PRO A 18 10.90 10.38 -5.43
C PRO A 18 9.96 9.20 -5.17
N ASN A 19 9.41 8.56 -6.20
CA ASN A 19 8.45 7.46 -6.12
C ASN A 19 9.11 6.10 -6.42
N ARG A 20 10.44 6.03 -6.33
CA ARG A 20 11.16 4.76 -6.46
C ARG A 20 10.82 3.81 -5.31
N PRO A 21 10.92 2.48 -5.51
CA PRO A 21 10.48 1.51 -4.51
C PRO A 21 11.07 1.70 -3.11
N MET A 22 12.36 2.02 -2.98
CA MET A 22 12.97 2.28 -1.68
C MET A 22 12.40 3.53 -1.00
N LYS A 23 12.07 4.58 -1.76
CA LYS A 23 11.42 5.78 -1.21
C LYS A 23 9.97 5.54 -0.84
N LEU A 24 9.26 4.70 -1.59
CA LEU A 24 7.95 4.23 -1.17
C LEU A 24 8.03 3.38 0.11
N GLY A 25 9.13 2.63 0.30
CA GLY A 25 9.42 1.94 1.57
C GLY A 25 9.64 2.86 2.75
N ASP A 26 10.43 3.93 2.55
CA ASP A 26 10.62 4.99 3.55
C ASP A 26 9.27 5.63 3.90
N GLN A 27 8.50 6.07 2.89
CA GLN A 27 7.17 6.67 3.07
C GLN A 27 6.16 5.73 3.74
N PHE A 28 6.20 4.43 3.42
CA PHE A 28 5.36 3.42 4.06
C PHE A 28 5.69 3.27 5.55
N SER A 29 6.97 3.38 5.93
CA SER A 29 7.38 3.36 7.33
C SER A 29 7.00 4.65 8.05
N GLU A 30 7.22 5.80 7.42
CA GLU A 30 6.83 7.12 7.95
C GLU A 30 5.30 7.22 8.16
N LEU A 31 4.50 6.66 7.25
CA LEU A 31 3.03 6.64 7.36
C LEU A 31 2.54 5.91 8.61
N TYR A 32 3.25 4.85 9.02
CA TYR A 32 2.99 4.13 10.27
C TYR A 32 3.44 4.91 11.50
N GLU A 33 4.63 5.53 11.42
CA GLU A 33 5.20 6.23 12.57
C GLU A 33 4.45 7.53 12.89
N ASN A 34 3.95 8.24 11.87
CA ASN A 34 3.32 9.54 12.00
C ASN A 34 1.78 9.47 11.90
N GLU A 35 1.22 9.43 10.68
CA GLU A 35 -0.21 9.63 10.50
C GLU A 35 -1.07 8.51 11.05
N TRP A 36 -0.58 7.27 11.05
CA TRP A 36 -1.25 6.16 11.73
C TRP A 36 -1.31 6.38 13.24
N THR A 37 -0.21 6.85 13.86
CA THR A 37 -0.14 7.14 15.30
C THR A 37 -1.08 8.28 15.69
N ASP A 38 -1.15 9.32 14.86
CA ASP A 38 -2.06 10.45 15.05
C ASP A 38 -3.52 10.01 14.92
N ALA A 39 -3.84 9.25 13.86
CA ALA A 39 -5.19 8.73 13.64
C ALA A 39 -5.62 7.74 14.75
N TYR A 40 -4.70 6.91 15.26
CA TYR A 40 -4.94 6.04 16.40
C TYR A 40 -5.32 6.86 17.64
N SER A 41 -4.57 7.92 17.93
CA SER A 41 -4.79 8.78 19.10
C SER A 41 -6.15 9.49 19.00
N GLU A 42 -6.45 10.07 17.84
CA GLU A 42 -7.73 10.72 17.58
C GLU A 42 -8.91 9.75 17.72
N LEU A 43 -8.81 8.54 17.17
CA LEU A 43 -9.86 7.52 17.31
C LEU A 43 -10.03 7.07 18.77
N LYS A 44 -8.94 6.96 19.53
CA LYS A 44 -8.97 6.55 20.95
C LYS A 44 -9.65 7.61 21.84
N ASP A 45 -9.41 8.88 21.55
CA ASP A 45 -10.00 9.98 22.32
C ASP A 45 -11.46 10.24 21.92
N SER A 46 -11.77 10.09 20.63
CA SER A 46 -13.10 10.34 20.08
C SER A 46 -14.08 9.16 20.17
N LYS A 47 -13.57 7.91 20.28
CA LYS A 47 -14.40 6.70 20.36
C LYS A 47 -14.01 5.91 21.61
N LYS A 48 -15.02 5.37 22.33
CA LYS A 48 -14.81 4.38 23.40
C LYS A 48 -14.49 2.98 22.82
N SER A 49 -13.63 2.93 21.80
CA SER A 49 -13.20 1.70 21.16
C SER A 49 -11.99 1.12 21.87
N THR A 50 -11.85 -0.19 21.82
CA THR A 50 -10.65 -0.87 22.31
C THR A 50 -9.47 -0.61 21.38
N GLU A 51 -8.25 -0.79 21.88
CA GLU A 51 -7.04 -0.69 21.07
C GLU A 51 -7.09 -1.60 19.83
N ILE A 52 -7.53 -2.85 19.99
CA ILE A 52 -7.63 -3.82 18.88
C ILE A 52 -8.62 -3.33 17.83
N GLU A 53 -9.79 -2.83 18.25
CA GLU A 53 -10.80 -2.29 17.32
C GLU A 53 -10.25 -1.09 16.51
N ILE A 54 -9.49 -0.20 17.14
CA ILE A 54 -8.87 0.96 16.47
C ILE A 54 -7.85 0.47 15.43
N ILE A 55 -7.01 -0.49 15.80
CA ILE A 55 -6.01 -1.08 14.89
C ILE A 55 -6.70 -1.75 13.69
N GLU A 56 -7.77 -2.50 13.91
CA GLU A 56 -8.55 -3.13 12.85
C GLU A 56 -9.20 -2.10 11.91
N ILE A 57 -9.70 -0.98 12.44
CA ILE A 57 -10.23 0.13 11.64
C ILE A 57 -9.14 0.71 10.73
N LEU A 58 -7.97 1.05 11.28
CA LEU A 58 -6.89 1.67 10.51
C LEU A 58 -6.33 0.73 9.44
N ILE A 59 -6.17 -0.57 9.75
CA ILE A 59 -5.78 -1.58 8.77
C ILE A 59 -6.81 -1.67 7.64
N LYS A 60 -8.10 -1.67 8.00
CA LYS A 60 -9.16 -1.78 7.01
C LYS A 60 -9.24 -0.55 6.09
N ILE A 61 -9.01 0.65 6.63
CA ILE A 61 -8.85 1.88 5.84
C ILE A 61 -7.73 1.72 4.80
N LEU A 62 -6.53 1.33 5.24
CA LEU A 62 -5.40 1.13 4.32
C LEU A 62 -5.69 0.06 3.26
N LYS A 63 -6.33 -1.04 3.65
CA LYS A 63 -6.69 -2.12 2.73
C LYS A 63 -7.69 -1.69 1.67
N GLU A 64 -8.80 -1.04 2.06
CA GLU A 64 -9.81 -0.53 1.13
C GLU A 64 -9.18 0.46 0.12
N ILE A 65 -8.29 1.34 0.60
CA ILE A 65 -7.56 2.29 -0.24
C ILE A 65 -6.60 1.58 -1.20
N TYR A 66 -5.81 0.62 -0.70
CA TYR A 66 -4.86 -0.14 -1.50
C TYR A 66 -5.56 -0.89 -2.63
N GLU A 67 -6.61 -1.65 -2.31
CA GLU A 67 -7.37 -2.43 -3.29
C GLU A 67 -8.03 -1.51 -4.34
N THR A 68 -8.56 -0.36 -3.90
CA THR A 68 -9.16 0.63 -4.80
C THR A 68 -8.12 1.25 -5.75
N CYS A 69 -6.96 1.65 -5.23
CA CYS A 69 -5.86 2.18 -6.06
C CYS A 69 -5.37 1.14 -7.07
N LEU A 70 -5.22 -0.11 -6.65
CA LEU A 70 -4.80 -1.21 -7.52
C LEU A 70 -5.82 -1.47 -8.64
N ALA A 71 -7.10 -1.51 -8.30
CA ALA A 71 -8.19 -1.67 -9.27
C ALA A 71 -8.25 -0.49 -10.26
N ASP A 72 -8.11 0.75 -9.77
CA ASP A 72 -8.16 1.96 -10.58
C ASP A 72 -7.02 2.01 -11.61
N VAL A 73 -5.77 1.76 -11.18
CA VAL A 73 -4.61 1.70 -12.08
C VAL A 73 -4.72 0.54 -13.06
N SER A 74 -5.16 -0.64 -12.59
CA SER A 74 -5.37 -1.80 -13.47
C SER A 74 -6.42 -1.51 -14.54
N GLN A 75 -7.51 -0.82 -14.18
CA GLN A 75 -8.54 -0.40 -15.11
C GLN A 75 -7.98 0.56 -16.16
N GLN A 76 -7.22 1.58 -15.76
CA GLN A 76 -6.57 2.51 -16.69
C GLN A 76 -5.68 1.77 -17.70
N LEU A 77 -4.81 0.87 -17.22
CA LEU A 77 -3.90 0.10 -18.08
C LEU A 77 -4.65 -0.87 -19.01
N SER A 78 -5.71 -1.53 -18.52
CA SER A 78 -6.50 -2.49 -19.32
C SER A 78 -7.25 -1.82 -20.47
N GLY A 79 -7.80 -0.62 -20.24
CA GLY A 79 -8.45 0.18 -21.29
C GLY A 79 -7.45 0.57 -22.38
N HIS A 80 -6.25 0.99 -21.98
CA HIS A 80 -5.17 1.32 -22.91
C HIS A 80 -4.66 0.09 -23.69
N ARG A 81 -4.47 -1.06 -23.03
CA ARG A 81 -4.04 -2.30 -23.70
C ARG A 81 -5.07 -2.74 -24.75
N SER A 82 -6.37 -2.64 -24.44
CA SER A 82 -7.45 -2.99 -25.37
C SER A 82 -7.45 -2.12 -26.63
N ALA A 83 -7.08 -0.84 -26.50
CA ALA A 83 -6.98 0.08 -27.63
C ALA A 83 -5.84 -0.25 -28.61
N VAL A 84 -4.84 -1.04 -28.18
CA VAL A 84 -3.65 -1.39 -28.98
C VAL A 84 -3.54 -2.89 -29.30
N GLN A 85 -4.63 -3.66 -29.16
CA GLN A 85 -4.66 -5.12 -29.31
C GLN A 85 -4.23 -5.69 -30.68
N GLY A 86 -4.04 -4.84 -31.70
CA GLY A 86 -3.57 -5.24 -33.03
C GLY A 86 -2.06 -5.06 -33.25
N LEU A 87 -1.32 -4.56 -32.27
CA LEU A 87 0.13 -4.38 -32.33
C LEU A 87 0.87 -5.65 -31.88
N SER A 88 2.17 -5.71 -32.19
CA SER A 88 3.05 -6.75 -31.65
C SER A 88 3.28 -6.58 -30.14
N ASP A 89 3.71 -7.65 -29.46
CA ASP A 89 3.96 -7.60 -28.01
C ASP A 89 4.98 -6.52 -27.62
N ASP A 90 6.06 -6.35 -28.39
CA ASP A 90 7.08 -5.31 -28.14
C ASP A 90 6.51 -3.89 -28.25
N GLU A 91 5.63 -3.65 -29.22
CA GLU A 91 4.94 -2.37 -29.40
C GLU A 91 3.95 -2.11 -28.27
N ILE A 92 3.24 -3.15 -27.81
CA ILE A 92 2.34 -3.07 -26.65
C ILE A 92 3.14 -2.74 -25.40
N GLU A 93 4.27 -3.39 -25.14
CA GLU A 93 5.12 -3.10 -23.98
C GLU A 93 5.64 -1.66 -24.00
N GLY A 94 6.15 -1.20 -25.16
CA GLY A 94 6.60 0.18 -25.33
C GLY A 94 5.48 1.20 -25.10
N PHE A 95 4.28 0.92 -25.61
CA PHE A 95 3.10 1.77 -25.40
C PHE A 95 2.67 1.79 -23.93
N ILE A 96 2.58 0.62 -23.28
CA ILE A 96 2.19 0.52 -21.86
C ILE A 96 3.19 1.26 -20.97
N LYS A 97 4.48 1.20 -21.29
CA LYS A 97 5.50 2.00 -20.60
C LYS A 97 5.22 3.50 -20.72
N ALA A 98 4.98 3.99 -21.93
CA ALA A 98 4.65 5.39 -22.16
C ALA A 98 3.36 5.83 -21.43
N VAL A 99 2.35 4.94 -21.37
CA VAL A 99 1.13 5.18 -20.58
C VAL A 99 1.45 5.30 -19.09
N LYS A 100 2.25 4.38 -18.53
CA LYS A 100 2.66 4.44 -17.11
C LYS A 100 3.44 5.71 -16.78
N ASP A 101 4.36 6.13 -17.65
CA ASP A 101 5.12 7.38 -17.47
C ASP A 101 4.17 8.60 -17.47
N SER A 102 3.15 8.59 -18.34
CA SER A 102 2.09 9.61 -18.35
C SER A 102 1.24 9.59 -17.07
N ILE A 103 0.87 8.40 -16.58
CA ILE A 103 0.13 8.21 -15.32
C ILE A 103 0.92 8.80 -14.14
N LYS A 104 2.23 8.51 -14.06
CA LYS A 104 3.14 9.07 -13.03
C LYS A 104 3.24 10.60 -13.14
N THR A 105 3.38 11.13 -14.36
CA THR A 105 3.50 12.58 -14.61
C THR A 105 2.23 13.34 -14.21
N ASN A 106 1.06 12.74 -14.37
CA ASN A 106 -0.23 13.36 -14.05
C ASN A 106 -0.75 13.02 -12.64
N ALA A 107 -0.01 12.23 -11.85
CA ALA A 107 -0.40 11.78 -10.53
C ALA A 107 -0.81 12.93 -9.59
N SER A 108 -0.05 14.04 -9.60
CA SER A 108 -0.33 15.22 -8.76
C SER A 108 -1.68 15.88 -9.06
N LYS A 109 -2.19 15.76 -10.30
CA LYS A 109 -3.50 16.25 -10.70
C LYS A 109 -4.60 15.22 -10.45
N TYR A 110 -4.27 13.94 -10.62
CA TYR A 110 -5.24 12.86 -10.53
C TYR A 110 -5.56 12.45 -9.09
N ILE A 111 -4.55 12.34 -8.23
CA ILE A 111 -4.71 11.88 -6.84
C ILE A 111 -5.76 12.70 -6.06
N PRO A 112 -5.86 14.04 -6.17
CA PRO A 112 -6.94 14.80 -5.53
C PRO A 112 -8.35 14.37 -5.96
N LEU A 113 -8.53 13.92 -7.21
CA LEU A 113 -9.80 13.40 -7.71
C LEU A 113 -10.06 11.99 -7.15
N LEU A 114 -9.02 11.15 -7.12
CA LEU A 114 -9.09 9.81 -6.55
C LEU A 114 -9.44 9.84 -5.05
N ARG A 115 -8.86 10.78 -4.28
CA ARG A 115 -9.22 11.01 -2.87
C ARG A 115 -10.71 11.31 -2.70
N LYS A 116 -11.27 12.19 -3.54
CA LYS A 116 -12.71 12.52 -3.52
C LYS A 116 -13.58 11.31 -3.84
N LYS A 117 -13.18 10.51 -4.84
CA LYS A 117 -13.84 9.24 -5.21
C LYS A 117 -13.85 8.28 -4.02
N ILE A 118 -12.69 8.01 -3.43
CA ILE A 118 -12.53 7.11 -2.29
C ILE A 118 -13.31 7.59 -1.06
N ALA A 119 -13.26 8.89 -0.74
CA ALA A 119 -13.94 9.48 0.43
C ALA A 119 -15.48 9.52 0.32
N SER A 120 -16.04 9.13 -0.84
CA SER A 120 -17.48 9.06 -1.10
C SER A 120 -17.97 7.67 -1.53
N ASP A 121 -17.06 6.72 -1.79
CA ASP A 121 -17.41 5.37 -2.22
C ASP A 121 -17.79 4.48 -1.04
N ASN A 122 -19.07 4.44 -0.69
CA ASN A 122 -19.60 3.54 0.34
C ASN A 122 -19.62 2.05 -0.06
N SER A 123 -19.33 1.71 -1.32
CA SER A 123 -19.31 0.32 -1.79
C SER A 123 -17.97 -0.34 -1.49
N SER A 124 -16.87 0.22 -2.01
CA SER A 124 -15.52 -0.33 -1.84
C SER A 124 -14.80 0.23 -0.60
N CYS A 125 -15.15 1.45 -0.17
CA CYS A 125 -14.44 2.22 0.84
C CYS A 125 -15.32 2.57 2.04
N LYS A 126 -16.18 1.64 2.47
CA LYS A 126 -17.15 1.86 3.55
C LYS A 126 -16.48 2.33 4.85
N THR A 127 -15.38 1.70 5.25
CA THR A 127 -14.67 2.08 6.48
C THR A 127 -13.98 3.43 6.29
N VAL A 128 -13.42 3.73 5.12
CA VAL A 128 -12.91 5.08 4.82
C VAL A 128 -13.99 6.14 5.01
N VAL A 129 -15.18 5.96 4.41
CA VAL A 129 -16.28 6.94 4.50
C VAL A 129 -16.73 7.13 5.96
N GLN A 130 -16.78 6.04 6.73
CA GLN A 130 -17.23 6.07 8.13
C GLN A 130 -16.28 6.83 9.05
N TYR A 131 -14.97 6.80 8.79
CA TYR A 131 -13.94 7.36 9.68
C TYR A 131 -13.16 8.54 9.09
N ARG A 132 -13.58 9.06 7.93
CA ARG A 132 -12.86 10.11 7.20
C ARG A 132 -12.58 11.37 8.01
N ASP A 133 -13.48 11.75 8.91
CA ASP A 133 -13.34 12.98 9.69
C ASP A 133 -12.32 12.82 10.84
N TYR A 134 -12.01 11.59 11.26
CA TYR A 134 -11.02 11.28 12.30
C TYR A 134 -9.64 10.96 11.72
N CYS A 135 -9.61 10.45 10.48
CA CYS A 135 -8.41 9.90 9.88
C CYS A 135 -7.98 10.68 8.62
N VAL A 136 -8.28 11.97 8.52
CA VAL A 136 -8.09 12.78 7.28
C VAL A 136 -6.66 12.63 6.73
N ALA A 137 -5.64 12.97 7.52
CA ALA A 137 -4.24 12.93 7.07
C ALA A 137 -3.80 11.50 6.72
N TYR A 138 -4.17 10.53 7.55
CA TYR A 138 -3.88 9.12 7.32
C TYR A 138 -4.48 8.61 6.00
N ILE A 139 -5.76 8.90 5.74
CA ILE A 139 -6.44 8.51 4.50
C ILE A 139 -5.78 9.17 3.30
N GLU A 140 -5.51 10.48 3.35
CA GLU A 140 -4.90 11.19 2.23
C GLU A 140 -3.51 10.65 1.87
N ASN A 141 -2.69 10.34 2.87
CA ASN A 141 -1.35 9.79 2.66
C ASN A 141 -1.38 8.30 2.31
N CYS A 142 -2.37 7.53 2.78
CA CYS A 142 -2.66 6.19 2.26
C CYS A 142 -2.97 6.22 0.76
N VAL A 143 -3.83 7.15 0.30
CA VAL A 143 -4.19 7.25 -1.13
C VAL A 143 -2.95 7.61 -1.97
N ASN A 144 -2.14 8.58 -1.52
CA ASN A 144 -0.88 8.94 -2.18
C ASN A 144 0.03 7.72 -2.37
N LEU A 145 0.33 7.04 -1.26
CA LEU A 145 1.27 5.94 -1.24
C LEU A 145 0.75 4.75 -2.07
N CYS A 146 -0.51 4.36 -1.85
CA CYS A 146 -1.13 3.22 -2.53
C CYS A 146 -1.24 3.45 -4.04
N TYR A 147 -1.45 4.69 -4.49
CA TYR A 147 -1.44 5.00 -5.91
C TYR A 147 -0.04 4.74 -6.52
N TYR A 148 1.03 5.24 -5.91
CA TYR A 148 2.37 5.02 -6.44
C TYR A 148 2.86 3.57 -6.31
N VAL A 149 2.43 2.85 -5.27
CA VAL A 149 2.62 1.40 -5.11
C VAL A 149 1.95 0.64 -6.26
N ALA A 150 0.73 1.02 -6.65
CA ALA A 150 -0.02 0.39 -7.73
C ALA A 150 0.54 0.68 -9.13
N VAL A 151 1.14 1.86 -9.33
CA VAL A 151 1.70 2.30 -10.63
C VAL A 151 3.09 1.69 -10.92
N GLN A 152 3.74 1.06 -9.93
CA GLN A 152 5.01 0.36 -10.16
C GLN A 152 4.87 -0.76 -11.21
N ASP A 153 6.00 -1.15 -11.80
CA ASP A 153 6.05 -2.22 -12.80
C ASP A 153 7.08 -3.29 -12.42
N PRO A 154 6.64 -4.47 -11.96
CA PRO A 154 5.26 -4.80 -11.56
C PRO A 154 4.78 -4.01 -10.33
N PRO A 155 3.46 -3.95 -10.04
CA PRO A 155 2.93 -3.30 -8.85
C PRO A 155 3.54 -3.88 -7.56
N MET A 156 3.83 -3.00 -6.60
CA MET A 156 4.27 -3.41 -5.27
C MET A 156 3.10 -4.05 -4.50
N VAL A 157 3.43 -4.92 -3.54
CA VAL A 157 2.42 -5.71 -2.82
C VAL A 157 2.42 -5.33 -1.34
N ILE A 158 1.26 -4.88 -0.85
CA ILE A 158 1.01 -4.73 0.60
C ILE A 158 0.33 -6.00 1.08
N ASP A 159 1.00 -6.75 1.94
CA ASP A 159 0.50 -8.00 2.50
C ASP A 159 -0.09 -7.77 3.90
N PHE A 160 -1.40 -7.98 3.98
CA PHE A 160 -2.20 -7.83 5.19
C PHE A 160 -2.36 -9.17 5.95
N VAL A 161 -1.86 -10.28 5.41
CA VAL A 161 -2.09 -11.61 5.96
C VAL A 161 -0.76 -12.21 6.44
N PRO A 162 -0.47 -12.15 7.75
CA PRO A 162 0.73 -12.76 8.29
C PRO A 162 0.60 -14.27 8.26
N GLY A 163 1.76 -14.95 8.23
CA GLY A 163 1.82 -16.36 8.59
C GLY A 163 1.43 -16.57 10.07
N GLN A 164 1.12 -17.82 10.44
CA GLN A 164 0.76 -18.14 11.83
C GLN A 164 1.94 -18.01 12.79
N ILE A 165 3.15 -18.36 12.32
CA ILE A 165 4.38 -18.30 13.11
C ILE A 165 4.98 -16.90 12.98
N PHE A 166 5.38 -16.33 14.12
CA PHE A 166 6.06 -15.05 14.14
C PHE A 166 7.48 -15.19 13.54
N ASP A 167 7.72 -14.48 12.44
CA ASP A 167 9.02 -14.39 11.76
C ASP A 167 9.61 -12.97 11.88
N LYS A 168 10.77 -12.86 12.54
CA LYS A 168 11.49 -11.60 12.75
C LYS A 168 12.10 -11.02 11.47
N GLN A 169 12.22 -11.80 10.40
CA GLN A 169 12.68 -11.27 9.11
C GLN A 169 11.64 -10.32 8.54
N SER A 170 10.37 -10.73 8.55
CA SER A 170 9.28 -9.99 7.94
C SER A 170 8.56 -9.03 8.89
N TRP A 171 8.56 -9.34 10.20
CA TRP A 171 7.72 -8.66 11.18
C TRP A 171 8.50 -8.11 12.36
N LYS A 172 8.06 -6.94 12.86
CA LYS A 172 8.43 -6.37 14.15
C LYS A 172 7.35 -6.69 15.19
N GLU A 173 7.74 -6.76 16.46
CA GLU A 173 6.81 -6.90 17.59
C GLU A 173 6.18 -5.53 17.91
N TYR A 174 4.89 -5.51 18.21
CA TYR A 174 4.16 -4.29 18.58
C TYR A 174 4.43 -3.90 20.05
N THR A 175 3.82 -4.61 21.01
CA THR A 175 4.00 -4.31 22.45
C THR A 175 4.50 -5.48 23.28
N ARG A 176 4.28 -6.72 22.84
CA ARG A 176 4.68 -7.93 23.57
C ARG A 176 5.35 -8.93 22.64
N SER A 177 6.25 -9.72 23.19
CA SER A 177 6.90 -10.84 22.48
C SER A 177 6.04 -12.10 22.51
N GLY A 178 6.34 -13.04 21.63
CA GLY A 178 5.61 -14.30 21.48
C GLY A 178 6.14 -15.12 20.30
N THR A 179 5.56 -16.28 20.06
CA THR A 179 5.98 -17.18 18.96
C THR A 179 4.94 -17.33 17.86
N GLU A 180 3.68 -16.98 18.15
CA GLU A 180 2.58 -16.97 17.19
C GLU A 180 2.10 -15.56 16.92
N VAL A 181 1.55 -15.32 15.73
CA VAL A 181 0.92 -14.05 15.39
C VAL A 181 -0.47 -13.98 16.03
N GLY A 182 -0.70 -12.93 16.82
CA GLY A 182 -2.01 -12.60 17.39
C GLY A 182 -2.85 -11.81 16.40
N TYR A 183 -2.41 -10.58 16.11
CA TYR A 183 -3.05 -9.71 15.11
C TYR A 183 -2.02 -8.82 14.40
N VAL A 184 -2.37 -8.35 13.21
CA VAL A 184 -1.59 -7.38 12.44
C VAL A 184 -1.82 -5.99 13.01
N VAL A 185 -0.76 -5.18 13.07
CA VAL A 185 -0.82 -3.74 13.38
C VAL A 185 -0.46 -2.91 12.16
N TRP A 186 0.56 -3.36 11.41
CA TRP A 186 1.00 -2.74 10.17
C TRP A 186 1.39 -3.82 9.15
N PRO A 187 0.93 -3.76 7.89
CA PRO A 187 1.22 -4.79 6.89
C PRO A 187 2.67 -4.79 6.42
N VAL A 188 3.08 -5.82 5.67
CA VAL A 188 4.40 -5.89 5.03
C VAL A 188 4.31 -5.31 3.62
N LEU A 189 5.31 -4.53 3.21
CA LEU A 189 5.44 -4.05 1.83
C LEU A 189 6.53 -4.83 1.10
N TYR A 190 6.16 -5.47 -0.01
CA TYR A 190 7.04 -6.17 -0.92
C TYR A 190 7.26 -5.39 -2.21
N LEU A 191 8.45 -5.53 -2.80
CA LEU A 191 8.78 -4.92 -4.09
C LEU A 191 7.85 -5.40 -5.22
N TYR A 192 7.49 -6.68 -5.18
CA TYR A 192 6.52 -7.34 -6.06
C TYR A 192 6.10 -8.65 -5.41
N LYS A 193 5.12 -9.35 -6.00
CA LYS A 193 4.62 -10.63 -5.46
C LYS A 193 5.74 -11.67 -5.35
N GLY A 194 6.04 -12.09 -4.13
CA GLY A 194 7.15 -13.02 -3.84
C GLY A 194 8.54 -12.41 -3.94
N GLY A 195 8.64 -11.09 -4.10
CA GLY A 195 9.89 -10.33 -4.15
C GLY A 195 10.45 -9.99 -2.77
N PRO A 196 11.53 -9.19 -2.71
CA PRO A 196 12.13 -8.77 -1.45
C PRO A 196 11.21 -7.84 -0.66
N ILE A 197 11.38 -7.86 0.67
CA ILE A 197 10.72 -6.93 1.59
C ILE A 197 11.35 -5.56 1.45
N ILE A 198 10.49 -4.56 1.29
CA ILE A 198 10.84 -3.14 1.21
C ILE A 198 10.45 -2.42 2.50
N GLY A 199 9.33 -2.81 3.13
CA GLY A 199 8.91 -2.30 4.43
C GLY A 199 8.47 -3.45 5.34
N LYS A 200 9.06 -3.55 6.53
CA LYS A 200 8.67 -4.57 7.52
C LYS A 200 7.30 -4.23 8.10
N GLY A 201 6.50 -5.27 8.31
CA GLY A 201 5.23 -5.16 9.02
C GLY A 201 5.42 -5.15 10.53
N VAL A 202 4.33 -4.91 11.25
CA VAL A 202 4.24 -4.95 12.70
C VAL A 202 3.06 -5.85 13.07
N VAL A 203 3.29 -6.79 13.98
CA VAL A 203 2.25 -7.65 14.55
C VAL A 203 2.31 -7.58 16.06
N GLN A 204 1.21 -7.95 16.71
CA GLN A 204 1.21 -8.29 18.12
C GLN A 204 1.37 -9.82 18.26
N PRO A 205 2.56 -10.32 18.61
CA PRO A 205 2.74 -11.72 18.98
C PRO A 205 1.88 -12.11 20.19
N LYS A 206 1.60 -13.41 20.26
CA LYS A 206 1.02 -14.08 21.42
C LYS A 206 1.86 -15.31 21.77
N GLU A 207 1.84 -15.68 23.05
CA GLU A 207 2.32 -16.99 23.46
C GLU A 207 1.37 -18.08 22.96
N PRO A 208 1.88 -19.27 22.62
CA PRO A 208 1.03 -20.39 22.26
C PRO A 208 0.20 -20.78 23.50
N PRO A 209 -1.06 -21.21 23.33
CA PRO A 209 -1.85 -21.68 24.47
C PRO A 209 -1.10 -22.83 25.14
N CYS A 210 -0.85 -22.71 26.45
CA CYS A 210 -0.27 -23.80 27.25
C CYS A 210 -1.06 -25.09 26.96
N SER A 211 -0.37 -26.14 26.53
CA SER A 211 -0.98 -27.46 26.37
C SER A 211 -1.37 -27.96 27.77
N ILE A 212 -2.68 -27.97 28.06
CA ILE A 212 -3.26 -28.51 29.30
C ILE A 212 -3.49 -30.02 29.11
#